data_AF-A0A834QPQ8-F1
#
_entry.id   AF-A0A834QPQ8-F1
#
_cell.length_a   1.000
_cell.length_b   1.000
_cell.length_c   1.000
_cell.angle_alpha   90.00
_cell.angle_beta   90.00
_cell.angle_gamma   90.00
#
_symmetry.space_group_name_H-M   'P 1'
#
loop_
_entity.id
_entity.type
_entity.pdbx_description
1 polymer ?
#
loop_
_entity_poly.entity_id
_entity_poly.type
_entity_poly.pdbx_seq_one_letter_code
_entity_poly.pdbx_strand_id
1 'polypeptide(L)'
;MCPPGFGHFLLLASSLLLAGLSAVPQSFSPSLRSSSGAPCRLSRAESERRCRAPGQPPGGALCHGRGRCECGVCICHVTEPGTYFGPLCECHEWVCETYDGSTCAGHGTCDCGKCRCDVGWSGDACQYPTNCNLTRKKSNQMCKNSQDVICSNAGTCHCGRCKCDDSDGNGLVYGKFCECDDRECIDDETEEICGGHGKCYCGNCYCEAGWHGDKCEFQCDIPPWESKRRCTAPDGRVCSNRGTCVCGECSCHDVDPTGDWGDIHGDTCECDERDCRAVYDRYSDDFCSGHGQCNCGRCDCKAGWYGKKCEHPRSCLLSAEESIRKCQGGAELPCSGRGKCECGKCTCYPPGDRRVYGKTCECDDRRCEDLDGVVCGGW
;
A
#
# COMPACT_ATOMS: atom_id res chain seq x y z
N MET A 1 -18.28 44.95 63.61
CA MET A 1 -18.69 44.39 64.91
C MET A 1 -17.80 43.19 65.21
N CYS A 2 -17.04 43.30 66.31
CA CYS A 2 -16.25 42.27 67.03
C CYS A 2 -15.04 41.60 66.31
N PRO A 3 -13.96 41.24 67.04
CA PRO A 3 -12.94 42.17 67.54
C PRO A 3 -11.48 41.64 67.36
N PRO A 4 -10.45 42.41 67.75
CA PRO A 4 -9.06 41.96 67.88
C PRO A 4 -8.73 41.47 69.31
N GLY A 5 -7.72 40.62 69.46
CA GLY A 5 -7.28 40.09 70.76
C GLY A 5 -5.79 39.78 70.81
N PHE A 6 -5.07 40.61 71.57
CA PHE A 6 -3.64 40.58 71.89
C PHE A 6 -3.23 39.34 72.72
N GLY A 7 -1.93 39.01 72.68
CA GLY A 7 -1.30 38.17 73.71
C GLY A 7 0.17 37.85 73.45
N HIS A 8 1.07 38.79 73.76
CA HIS A 8 2.52 38.56 73.83
C HIS A 8 2.85 38.01 75.24
N PHE A 9 3.57 36.88 75.34
CA PHE A 9 4.26 36.48 76.57
C PHE A 9 5.62 35.85 76.24
N LEU A 10 6.64 36.29 76.97
CA LEU A 10 8.06 35.96 76.81
C LEU A 10 8.43 34.64 77.51
N LEU A 11 9.34 33.91 76.84
CA LEU A 11 10.48 33.12 77.33
C LEU A 11 10.31 32.17 78.52
N LEU A 12 10.62 30.89 78.27
CA LEU A 12 11.52 30.10 79.12
C LEU A 12 12.23 29.04 78.28
N ALA A 13 13.56 29.07 78.32
CA ALA A 13 14.45 28.10 77.72
C ALA A 13 14.39 26.76 78.48
N SER A 14 14.44 25.65 77.77
CA SER A 14 14.91 24.36 78.30
C SER A 14 15.35 23.48 77.15
N SER A 15 16.66 23.33 77.06
CA SER A 15 17.39 22.43 76.18
C SER A 15 17.14 20.99 76.62
N LEU A 16 16.56 20.15 75.75
CA LEU A 16 16.62 18.69 75.86
C LEU A 16 16.79 18.09 74.47
N LEU A 17 17.98 17.54 74.25
CA LEU A 17 18.40 16.75 73.10
C LEU A 17 17.60 15.44 73.05
N LEU A 18 16.84 15.23 71.99
CA LEU A 18 16.37 13.90 71.56
C LEU A 18 16.53 13.82 70.04
N ALA A 19 17.50 13.00 69.61
CA ALA A 19 17.73 12.67 68.23
C ALA A 19 16.56 11.84 67.68
N GLY A 20 15.80 12.42 66.76
CA GLY A 20 14.76 11.74 65.98
C GLY A 20 15.10 11.84 64.49
N LEU A 21 15.48 10.71 63.89
CA LEU A 21 15.67 10.55 62.45
C LEU A 21 14.33 10.84 61.74
N SER A 22 14.24 11.99 61.08
CA SER A 22 13.19 12.30 60.12
C SER A 22 13.81 12.31 58.72
N ALA A 23 13.49 11.28 57.96
CA ALA A 23 13.81 11.19 56.54
C ALA A 23 12.92 12.21 55.78
N VAL A 24 13.51 13.34 55.43
CA VAL A 24 12.95 14.27 54.45
C VAL A 24 13.33 13.76 53.06
N PRO A 25 12.39 13.57 52.11
CA PRO A 25 12.75 13.25 50.74
C PRO A 25 13.52 14.45 50.17
N GLN A 26 14.76 14.18 49.76
CA GLN A 26 15.66 15.17 49.22
C GLN A 26 15.01 15.85 48.02
N SER A 27 14.63 17.12 48.21
CA SER A 27 14.51 18.06 47.11
C SER A 27 15.85 18.05 46.38
N PHE A 28 15.85 17.53 45.15
CA PHE A 28 17.01 17.58 44.26
C PHE A 28 17.36 19.05 44.03
N SER A 29 18.30 19.55 44.80
CA SER A 29 18.98 20.81 44.52
C SER A 29 19.81 20.56 43.26
N PRO A 30 19.63 21.33 42.17
CA PRO A 30 20.55 21.25 41.04
C PRO A 30 21.90 21.76 41.53
N SER A 31 22.78 20.83 41.87
CA SER A 31 24.12 21.13 42.35
C SER A 31 24.91 21.80 41.24
N LEU A 32 25.35 23.01 41.55
CA LEU A 32 26.52 23.72 41.06
C LEU A 32 26.77 23.66 39.55
N ARG A 33 26.69 24.86 38.95
CA ARG A 33 27.47 25.27 37.78
C ARG A 33 28.86 24.63 37.82
N SER A 34 29.05 23.58 37.03
CA SER A 34 30.39 23.12 36.69
C SER A 34 30.97 24.19 35.77
N SER A 35 31.96 24.91 36.30
CA SER A 35 32.89 25.70 35.53
C SER A 35 33.30 24.93 34.27
N SER A 36 33.19 25.57 33.12
CA SER A 36 33.84 25.18 31.87
C SER A 36 35.34 25.00 32.13
N GLY A 37 35.78 23.78 32.46
CA GLY A 37 37.21 23.47 32.70
C GLY A 37 37.57 22.31 33.65
N ALA A 38 36.63 21.63 34.32
CA ALA A 38 36.97 20.47 35.14
C ALA A 38 37.16 19.18 34.28
N PRO A 39 38.26 18.42 34.44
CA PRO A 39 38.46 17.17 33.71
C PRO A 39 37.45 16.11 34.17
N CYS A 40 36.84 15.43 33.20
CA CYS A 40 35.86 14.37 33.47
C CYS A 40 36.50 13.22 34.26
N ARG A 41 35.86 12.82 35.37
CA ARG A 41 36.32 11.69 36.22
C ARG A 41 35.88 10.31 35.73
N LEU A 42 34.96 10.26 34.76
CA LEU A 42 34.47 9.01 34.18
C LEU A 42 35.37 8.57 33.02
N SER A 43 35.52 7.26 32.85
CA SER A 43 36.08 6.74 31.59
C SER A 43 35.14 7.04 30.42
N ARG A 44 35.68 7.11 29.20
CA ARG A 44 34.88 7.32 27.98
C ARG A 44 33.70 6.33 27.89
N ALA A 45 33.96 5.05 28.15
CA ALA A 45 32.94 4.01 28.09
C ALA A 45 31.84 4.17 29.17
N GLU A 46 32.17 4.68 30.36
CA GLU A 46 31.19 4.95 31.41
C GLU A 46 30.36 6.21 31.13
N SER A 47 31.00 7.25 30.60
CA SER A 47 30.32 8.46 30.12
C SER A 47 29.31 8.11 29.03
N GLU A 48 29.73 7.37 28.01
CA GLU A 48 28.86 6.96 26.90
C GLU A 48 27.73 6.03 27.36
N ARG A 49 27.96 5.15 28.35
CA ARG A 49 26.90 4.31 28.95
C ARG A 49 25.79 5.13 29.59
N ARG A 50 26.11 6.24 30.27
CA ARG A 50 25.12 7.11 30.93
C ARG A 50 24.31 7.96 29.95
N CYS A 51 24.83 8.19 28.75
CA CYS A 51 24.18 8.97 27.69
C CYS A 51 23.44 8.10 26.65
N ARG A 52 23.38 6.78 26.85
CA ARG A 52 22.73 5.83 25.93
C ARG A 52 21.31 5.53 26.42
N ALA A 53 20.36 5.49 25.50
CA ALA A 53 18.98 5.13 25.85
C ALA A 53 18.87 3.64 26.22
N PRO A 54 17.95 3.26 27.13
CA PRO A 54 17.69 1.87 27.46
C PRO A 54 17.36 1.06 26.20
N GLY A 55 17.98 -0.11 26.04
CA GLY A 55 17.71 -1.01 24.90
C GLY A 55 18.52 -0.76 23.63
N GLN A 56 19.36 0.28 23.55
CA GLN A 56 20.23 0.49 22.39
C GLN A 56 21.51 -0.37 22.44
N PRO A 57 21.98 -0.94 21.30
CA PRO A 57 23.22 -1.71 21.24
C PRO A 57 24.45 -0.81 21.47
N PRO A 58 25.61 -1.37 21.90
CA PRO A 58 26.86 -0.64 22.00
C PRO A 58 27.23 0.01 20.65
N GLY A 59 27.48 1.32 20.65
CA GLY A 59 27.74 2.09 19.42
C GLY A 59 26.53 2.80 18.80
N GLY A 60 25.30 2.53 19.28
CA GLY A 60 24.11 3.34 18.94
C GLY A 60 24.19 4.82 19.37
N ALA A 61 23.32 5.65 18.82
CA ALA A 61 23.32 7.10 19.00
C ALA A 61 23.17 7.51 20.48
N LEU A 62 24.08 8.37 20.95
CA LEU A 62 24.04 8.96 22.29
C LEU A 62 23.08 10.15 22.31
N CYS A 63 22.41 10.39 23.44
CA CYS A 63 21.50 11.52 23.62
C CYS A 63 20.42 11.58 22.52
N HIS A 64 19.90 10.41 22.12
CA HIS A 64 18.96 10.23 21.00
C HIS A 64 19.42 10.83 19.65
N GLY A 65 20.73 11.07 19.48
CA GLY A 65 21.29 11.74 18.30
C GLY A 65 21.02 13.25 18.24
N ARG A 66 20.46 13.84 19.30
CA ARG A 66 19.99 15.24 19.38
C ARG A 66 20.83 16.09 20.31
N GLY A 67 21.93 15.55 20.83
CA GLY A 67 22.82 16.21 21.77
C GLY A 67 24.21 15.59 21.78
N ARG A 68 25.12 16.25 22.50
CA ARG A 68 26.47 15.75 22.76
C ARG A 68 26.58 15.23 24.18
N CYS A 69 27.25 14.11 24.38
CA CYS A 69 27.50 13.56 25.71
C CYS A 69 28.75 14.18 26.33
N GLU A 70 28.61 14.88 27.45
CA GLU A 70 29.70 15.43 28.24
C GLU A 70 29.72 14.79 29.63
N CYS A 71 30.71 13.94 29.89
CA CYS A 71 30.92 13.29 31.18
C CYS A 71 29.67 12.60 31.78
N GLY A 72 28.93 11.87 30.95
CA GLY A 72 27.72 11.14 31.35
C GLY A 72 26.47 12.00 31.47
N VAL A 73 26.51 13.24 30.97
CA VAL A 73 25.36 14.15 30.88
C VAL A 73 25.14 14.52 29.42
N CYS A 74 23.91 14.43 28.95
CA CYS A 74 23.56 14.89 27.61
C CYS A 74 23.38 16.41 27.58
N ILE A 75 24.12 17.06 26.69
CA ILE A 75 23.97 18.47 26.35
C ILE A 75 23.21 18.54 25.03
N CYS A 76 21.92 18.86 25.11
CA CYS A 76 21.04 18.90 23.94
C CYS A 76 21.42 20.04 23.01
N HIS A 77 21.38 19.78 21.69
CA HIS A 77 21.62 20.81 20.69
C HIS A 77 20.39 21.72 20.61
N VAL A 78 20.57 22.96 21.05
CA VAL A 78 19.54 24.01 21.02
C VAL A 78 19.83 24.90 19.82
N THR A 79 19.28 24.56 18.65
CA THR A 79 19.37 25.40 17.44
C THR A 79 18.36 26.54 17.47
N GLU A 80 17.26 26.38 18.22
CA GLU A 80 16.26 27.38 18.56
C GLU A 80 15.92 27.24 20.06
N PRO A 81 15.44 28.28 20.77
CA PRO A 81 15.10 28.16 22.18
C PRO A 81 14.06 27.04 22.40
N GLY A 82 14.39 26.03 23.22
CA GLY A 82 13.44 24.98 23.63
C GLY A 82 13.35 23.74 22.74
N THR A 83 14.23 23.55 21.75
CA THR A 83 14.10 22.41 20.82
C THR A 83 14.15 21.05 21.53
N TYR A 84 15.26 20.66 22.15
CA TYR A 84 15.38 19.35 22.79
C TYR A 84 15.77 19.46 24.26
N PHE A 85 15.07 18.72 25.12
CA PHE A 85 15.31 18.69 26.56
C PHE A 85 15.12 17.28 27.13
N GLY A 86 15.34 17.12 28.43
CA GLY A 86 15.38 15.80 29.10
C GLY A 86 16.81 15.29 29.31
N PRO A 87 17.00 14.34 30.26
CA PRO A 87 18.33 13.84 30.65
C PRO A 87 19.11 13.15 29.52
N LEU A 88 18.42 12.68 28.48
CA LEU A 88 18.98 12.06 27.28
C LEU A 88 18.57 12.80 25.99
N CYS A 89 18.08 14.03 26.08
CA CYS A 89 17.53 14.79 24.95
C CYS A 89 16.38 14.08 24.22
N GLU A 90 15.60 13.32 24.98
CA GLU A 90 14.46 12.53 24.51
C GLU A 90 13.19 13.37 24.30
N CYS A 91 13.10 14.54 24.94
CA CYS A 91 11.92 15.40 24.89
C CYS A 91 12.06 16.51 23.85
N HIS A 92 10.94 16.88 23.21
CA HIS A 92 10.80 18.04 22.34
C HIS A 92 9.45 18.71 22.63
N GLU A 93 9.42 20.05 22.73
CA GLU A 93 8.23 20.79 23.22
C GLU A 93 7.05 20.82 22.22
N TRP A 94 7.26 20.36 20.98
CA TRP A 94 6.31 20.54 19.87
C TRP A 94 5.65 19.25 19.34
N VAL A 95 5.92 18.09 19.95
CA VAL A 95 5.33 16.80 19.50
C VAL A 95 4.44 16.22 20.59
N CYS A 96 3.39 16.95 20.96
CA CYS A 96 2.29 16.42 21.76
C CYS A 96 1.07 16.16 20.87
N GLU A 97 0.16 15.32 21.37
CA GLU A 97 -1.10 15.02 20.70
C GLU A 97 -1.84 16.30 20.27
N THR A 98 -2.36 16.26 19.04
CA THR A 98 -3.08 17.37 18.44
C THR A 98 -4.53 17.00 18.24
N TYR A 99 -5.43 17.95 18.49
CA TYR A 99 -6.84 17.80 18.18
C TYR A 99 -7.33 19.03 17.42
N ASP A 100 -8.03 18.81 16.30
CA ASP A 100 -8.54 19.87 15.42
C ASP A 100 -7.47 20.90 15.02
N GLY A 101 -6.25 20.41 14.74
CA GLY A 101 -5.10 21.23 14.32
C GLY A 101 -4.38 21.99 15.44
N SER A 102 -4.77 21.81 16.71
CA SER A 102 -4.13 22.46 17.86
C SER A 102 -3.46 21.46 18.79
N THR A 103 -2.22 21.72 19.19
CA THR A 103 -1.50 20.95 20.22
C THR A 103 -2.25 21.03 21.55
N CYS A 104 -2.49 19.87 22.17
CA CYS A 104 -3.28 19.75 23.39
C CYS A 104 -4.64 20.44 23.32
N ALA A 105 -5.25 20.46 22.12
CA ALA A 105 -6.52 21.13 21.82
C ALA A 105 -6.59 22.62 22.23
N GLY A 106 -5.45 23.27 22.54
CA GLY A 106 -5.41 24.60 23.14
C GLY A 106 -5.87 24.67 24.60
N HIS A 107 -6.00 23.52 25.28
CA HIS A 107 -6.52 23.37 26.65
C HIS A 107 -5.56 22.59 27.57
N GLY A 108 -4.27 22.74 27.33
CA GLY A 108 -3.24 22.13 28.14
C GLY A 108 -1.85 22.60 27.75
N THR A 109 -0.88 22.19 28.56
CA THR A 109 0.54 22.42 28.32
C THR A 109 1.20 21.13 27.86
N CYS A 110 1.99 21.18 26.79
CA CYS A 110 2.78 20.03 26.33
C CYS A 110 3.95 19.80 27.28
N ASP A 111 4.05 18.60 27.83
CA ASP A 111 5.12 18.17 28.73
C ASP A 111 5.74 16.87 28.19
N CYS A 112 6.86 17.00 27.48
CA CYS A 112 7.62 15.89 26.90
C CYS A 112 6.75 14.86 26.16
N GLY A 113 5.97 15.33 25.19
CA GLY A 113 5.12 14.48 24.35
C GLY A 113 3.78 14.06 24.96
N LYS A 114 3.45 14.51 26.16
CA LYS A 114 2.13 14.32 26.78
C LYS A 114 1.47 15.65 27.09
N CYS A 115 0.16 15.74 26.85
CA CYS A 115 -0.60 16.91 27.22
C CYS A 115 -0.97 16.89 28.71
N ARG A 116 -0.58 17.95 29.41
CA ARG A 116 -1.06 18.24 30.76
C ARG A 116 -2.27 19.15 30.66
N CYS A 117 -3.46 18.58 30.84
CA CYS A 117 -4.70 19.31 30.62
C CYS A 117 -4.99 20.36 31.70
N ASP A 118 -5.55 21.47 31.26
CA ASP A 118 -6.08 22.50 32.13
C ASP A 118 -7.26 21.97 32.94
N VAL A 119 -7.53 22.63 34.08
CA VAL A 119 -8.68 22.28 34.92
C VAL A 119 -9.97 22.35 34.10
N GLY A 120 -10.71 21.25 34.07
CA GLY A 120 -11.95 21.15 33.28
C GLY A 120 -11.80 20.41 31.95
N TRP A 121 -10.62 19.92 31.62
CA TRP A 121 -10.32 19.20 30.37
C TRP A 121 -9.67 17.84 30.61
N SER A 122 -9.88 16.91 29.69
CA SER A 122 -9.37 15.53 29.74
C SER A 122 -9.18 14.92 28.35
N GLY A 123 -8.55 13.74 28.29
CA GLY A 123 -8.13 13.06 27.06
C GLY A 123 -6.66 13.31 26.74
N ASP A 124 -6.07 12.48 25.87
CA ASP A 124 -4.64 12.52 25.57
C ASP A 124 -4.20 13.82 24.88
N ALA A 125 -5.12 14.45 24.15
CA ALA A 125 -4.95 15.76 23.54
C ALA A 125 -5.71 16.86 24.29
N CYS A 126 -6.20 16.61 25.52
CA CYS A 126 -7.07 17.54 26.27
C CYS A 126 -8.34 17.98 25.52
N GLN A 127 -8.84 17.11 24.66
CA GLN A 127 -9.92 17.42 23.74
C GLN A 127 -11.29 17.42 24.43
N TYR A 128 -11.48 16.70 25.54
CA TYR A 128 -12.80 16.53 26.16
C TYR A 128 -13.02 17.47 27.34
N PRO A 129 -14.10 18.26 27.36
CA PRO A 129 -14.48 18.99 28.56
C PRO A 129 -15.03 18.02 29.60
N THR A 130 -14.61 18.14 30.86
CA THR A 130 -15.07 17.28 31.96
C THR A 130 -16.51 17.56 32.35
N ASN A 131 -16.97 18.80 32.17
CA ASN A 131 -18.35 19.21 32.41
C ASN A 131 -18.99 19.69 31.09
N CYS A 132 -20.13 19.10 30.74
CA CYS A 132 -20.84 19.49 29.52
C CYS A 132 -22.00 20.46 29.79
N ASN A 133 -21.85 21.70 29.33
CA ASN A 133 -22.90 22.72 29.40
C ASN A 133 -23.81 22.76 28.16
N LEU A 134 -23.70 21.76 27.27
CA LEU A 134 -24.50 21.67 26.04
C LEU A 134 -25.66 20.70 26.23
N THR A 135 -26.81 21.02 25.60
CA THR A 135 -27.90 20.06 25.46
C THR A 135 -27.48 18.94 24.50
N ARG A 136 -28.04 17.74 24.66
CA ARG A 136 -27.75 16.60 23.76
C ARG A 136 -27.99 16.95 22.28
N LYS A 137 -29.03 17.72 21.97
CA LYS A 137 -29.32 18.17 20.60
C LYS A 137 -28.21 19.07 20.03
N LYS A 138 -27.74 20.05 20.82
CA LYS A 138 -26.68 20.98 20.40
C LYS A 138 -25.33 20.29 20.31
N SER A 139 -25.02 19.40 21.26
CA SER A 139 -23.84 18.54 21.22
C SER A 139 -23.81 17.69 19.95
N ASN A 140 -24.89 16.96 19.66
CA ASN A 140 -24.96 16.09 18.49
C ASN A 140 -24.83 16.85 17.17
N GLN A 141 -25.34 18.08 17.09
CA GLN A 141 -25.18 18.93 15.90
C GLN A 141 -23.71 19.23 15.57
N MET A 142 -22.84 19.32 16.57
CA MET A 142 -21.40 19.59 16.40
C MET A 142 -20.60 18.33 16.05
N CYS A 143 -21.17 17.15 16.28
CA CYS A 143 -20.56 15.84 16.00
C CYS A 143 -20.99 15.26 14.65
N LYS A 144 -21.79 15.99 13.86
CA LYS A 144 -22.23 15.55 12.54
C LYS A 144 -21.17 15.84 11.48
N ASN A 145 -20.88 14.84 10.66
CA ASN A 145 -20.05 15.01 9.47
C ASN A 145 -20.88 15.59 8.29
N SER A 146 -20.26 15.69 7.10
CA SER A 146 -20.89 16.21 5.87
C SER A 146 -22.10 15.39 5.38
N GLN A 147 -22.23 14.14 5.84
CA GLN A 147 -23.33 13.24 5.51
C GLN A 147 -24.41 13.20 6.61
N ASP A 148 -24.41 14.17 7.54
CA ASP A 148 -25.33 14.25 8.67
C ASP A 148 -25.23 13.08 9.68
N VAL A 149 -24.18 12.26 9.58
CA VAL A 149 -23.89 11.12 10.46
C VAL A 149 -23.11 11.58 11.68
N ILE A 150 -23.54 11.17 12.87
CA ILE A 150 -22.88 11.51 14.14
C ILE A 150 -21.69 10.57 14.33
N CYS A 151 -20.48 11.12 14.43
CA CYS A 151 -19.25 10.37 14.70
C CYS A 151 -19.06 9.13 13.80
N SER A 152 -19.47 9.25 12.53
CA SER A 152 -19.37 8.20 11.50
C SER A 152 -19.91 6.82 11.93
N ASN A 153 -20.80 6.77 12.94
CA ASN A 153 -21.24 5.55 13.62
C ASN A 153 -20.11 4.69 14.24
N ALA A 154 -18.90 5.21 14.36
CA ALA A 154 -17.73 4.54 14.93
C ALA A 154 -17.29 5.21 16.25
N GLY A 155 -18.26 5.76 16.98
CA GLY A 155 -18.01 6.48 18.21
C GLY A 155 -19.26 7.13 18.80
N THR A 156 -19.07 7.75 19.95
CA THR A 156 -20.13 8.46 20.70
C THR A 156 -19.85 9.95 20.79
N CYS A 157 -20.89 10.78 20.64
CA CYS A 157 -20.76 12.22 20.77
C CYS A 157 -20.77 12.65 22.24
N HIS A 158 -19.66 13.21 22.71
CA HIS A 158 -19.53 13.77 24.05
C HIS A 158 -19.23 15.27 23.98
N CYS A 159 -20.22 16.07 24.35
CA CYS A 159 -20.13 17.53 24.43
C CYS A 159 -19.61 18.23 23.16
N GLY A 160 -20.14 17.83 22.00
CA GLY A 160 -19.80 18.39 20.70
C GLY A 160 -18.51 17.87 20.11
N ARG A 161 -17.93 16.80 20.67
CA ARG A 161 -16.76 16.10 20.12
C ARG A 161 -17.00 14.60 20.10
N CYS A 162 -16.44 13.94 19.10
CA CYS A 162 -16.54 12.49 19.00
C CYS A 162 -15.51 11.80 19.89
N LYS A 163 -15.97 10.77 20.58
CA LYS A 163 -15.15 9.79 21.27
C LYS A 163 -15.24 8.50 20.48
N CYS A 164 -14.17 8.19 19.75
CA CYS A 164 -14.14 7.04 18.85
C CYS A 164 -14.09 5.74 19.65
N ASP A 165 -14.64 4.70 19.04
CA ASP A 165 -14.71 3.38 19.65
C ASP A 165 -13.32 2.74 19.63
N ASP A 166 -12.88 2.29 20.81
CA ASP A 166 -11.58 1.67 21.03
C ASP A 166 -11.77 0.35 21.78
N SER A 167 -12.58 -0.54 21.20
CA SER A 167 -12.92 -1.85 21.78
C SER A 167 -11.69 -2.73 22.04
N ASP A 168 -10.65 -2.55 21.22
CA ASP A 168 -9.44 -3.38 21.20
C ASP A 168 -8.24 -2.69 21.86
N GLY A 169 -8.40 -1.45 22.35
CA GLY A 169 -7.37 -0.68 23.05
C GLY A 169 -6.19 -0.23 22.16
N ASN A 170 -6.36 -0.32 20.84
CA ASN A 170 -5.32 -0.07 19.84
C ASN A 170 -5.47 1.29 19.15
N GLY A 171 -6.55 2.03 19.41
CA GLY A 171 -6.76 3.38 18.91
C GLY A 171 -6.84 3.48 17.38
N LEU A 172 -7.20 2.39 16.67
CA LEU A 172 -7.21 2.36 15.21
C LEU A 172 -8.32 3.21 14.58
N VAL A 173 -9.37 3.53 15.34
CA VAL A 173 -10.45 4.41 14.89
C VAL A 173 -10.20 5.81 15.43
N TYR A 174 -9.98 6.76 14.54
CA TYR A 174 -9.63 8.14 14.90
C TYR A 174 -10.19 9.17 13.91
N GLY A 175 -9.87 10.43 14.13
CA GLY A 175 -10.38 11.56 13.36
C GLY A 175 -11.39 12.39 14.15
N LYS A 176 -11.78 13.54 13.59
CA LYS A 176 -12.66 14.50 14.28
C LYS A 176 -14.06 13.91 14.50
N PHE A 177 -14.50 13.12 13.54
CA PHE A 177 -15.78 12.45 13.46
C PHE A 177 -15.62 10.93 13.42
N CYS A 178 -14.48 10.38 13.86
CA CYS A 178 -14.20 8.93 13.83
C CYS A 178 -14.31 8.34 12.41
N GLU A 179 -13.88 9.11 11.43
CA GLU A 179 -13.98 8.79 10.00
C GLU A 179 -12.83 7.93 9.47
N CYS A 180 -11.74 7.81 10.24
CA CYS A 180 -10.59 7.00 9.88
C CYS A 180 -10.58 5.71 10.68
N ASP A 181 -10.38 4.59 9.98
CA ASP A 181 -10.25 3.27 10.57
C ASP A 181 -9.03 2.57 9.95
N ASP A 182 -7.99 2.39 10.75
CA ASP A 182 -6.73 1.76 10.32
C ASP A 182 -6.76 0.23 10.43
N ARG A 183 -7.88 -0.38 10.82
CA ARG A 183 -8.05 -1.85 10.83
C ARG A 183 -7.88 -2.45 9.43
N GLU A 184 -8.25 -1.71 8.39
CA GLU A 184 -8.11 -2.16 6.99
C GLU A 184 -6.63 -2.35 6.57
N CYS A 185 -5.71 -1.66 7.24
CA CYS A 185 -4.28 -1.78 6.99
C CYS A 185 -3.63 -3.00 7.65
N ILE A 186 -4.34 -3.71 8.53
CA ILE A 186 -3.81 -4.91 9.17
C ILE A 186 -3.72 -6.01 8.13
N ASP A 187 -2.54 -6.57 7.99
CA ASP A 187 -2.32 -7.72 7.14
C ASP A 187 -2.85 -9.00 7.79
N ASP A 188 -3.61 -9.79 7.02
CA ASP A 188 -4.35 -10.94 7.56
C ASP A 188 -3.42 -12.14 7.85
N GLU A 189 -2.24 -12.20 7.23
CA GLU A 189 -1.26 -13.27 7.44
C GLU A 189 -0.29 -12.97 8.59
N THR A 190 0.19 -11.72 8.65
CA THR A 190 1.21 -11.28 9.61
C THR A 190 0.61 -10.64 10.87
N GLU A 191 -0.65 -10.24 10.83
CA GLU A 191 -1.33 -9.42 11.86
C GLU A 191 -0.65 -8.05 12.10
N GLU A 192 0.25 -7.63 11.22
CA GLU A 192 0.97 -6.37 11.31
C GLU A 192 0.32 -5.27 10.47
N ILE A 193 0.38 -4.02 10.95
CA ILE A 193 -0.11 -2.86 10.18
C ILE A 193 0.84 -2.63 9.01
N CYS A 194 0.31 -2.66 7.79
CA CYS A 194 1.06 -2.50 6.55
C CYS A 194 2.26 -3.46 6.47
N GLY A 195 2.05 -4.73 6.88
CA GLY A 195 3.05 -5.79 6.82
C GLY A 195 4.35 -5.47 7.58
N GLY A 196 4.31 -4.53 8.53
CA GLY A 196 5.50 -4.06 9.26
C GLY A 196 6.42 -3.13 8.45
N HIS A 197 6.06 -2.81 7.20
CA HIS A 197 6.89 -2.11 6.23
C HIS A 197 6.27 -0.81 5.73
N GLY A 198 5.36 -0.23 6.51
CA GLY A 198 4.70 1.01 6.14
C GLY A 198 4.01 1.69 7.31
N LYS A 199 3.39 2.83 7.01
CA LYS A 199 2.52 3.55 7.95
C LYS A 199 1.11 3.60 7.39
N CYS A 200 0.14 3.20 8.20
CA CYS A 200 -1.25 3.40 7.84
C CYS A 200 -1.66 4.84 8.11
N TYR A 201 -2.43 5.41 7.19
CA TYR A 201 -3.16 6.65 7.42
C TYR A 201 -4.57 6.51 6.85
N CYS A 202 -5.55 6.43 7.72
CA CYS A 202 -6.97 6.41 7.39
C CYS A 202 -7.29 5.27 6.39
N GLY A 203 -6.88 4.04 6.74
CA GLY A 203 -7.09 2.84 5.92
C GLY A 203 -6.17 2.69 4.71
N ASN A 204 -5.18 3.57 4.52
CA ASN A 204 -4.24 3.49 3.39
C ASN A 204 -2.81 3.29 3.87
N CYS A 205 -2.11 2.29 3.35
CA CYS A 205 -0.71 2.06 3.66
C CYS A 205 0.23 2.91 2.81
N TYR A 206 1.19 3.54 3.49
CA TYR A 206 2.27 4.30 2.89
C TYR A 206 3.56 3.54 3.15
N CYS A 207 4.00 2.80 2.13
CA CYS A 207 5.11 1.87 2.24
C CYS A 207 6.46 2.58 2.37
N GLU A 208 7.38 1.91 3.06
CA GLU A 208 8.79 2.26 3.08
C GLU A 208 9.43 2.07 1.71
N ALA A 209 10.60 2.68 1.51
CA ALA A 209 11.30 2.59 0.23
C ALA A 209 11.64 1.13 -0.12
N GLY A 210 11.22 0.68 -1.30
CA GLY A 210 11.41 -0.70 -1.76
C GLY A 210 10.28 -1.66 -1.36
N TRP A 211 9.25 -1.18 -0.66
CA TRP A 211 8.04 -1.95 -0.33
C TRP A 211 6.82 -1.47 -1.11
N HIS A 212 6.01 -2.41 -1.55
CA HIS A 212 4.92 -2.24 -2.50
C HIS A 212 3.74 -3.15 -2.11
N GLY A 213 2.58 -2.89 -2.71
CA GLY A 213 1.33 -3.58 -2.38
C GLY A 213 0.40 -2.67 -1.58
N ASP A 214 -0.84 -3.11 -1.43
CA ASP A 214 -1.86 -2.35 -0.70
C ASP A 214 -1.61 -2.39 0.81
N LYS A 215 -0.92 -3.43 1.29
CA LYS A 215 -0.48 -3.61 2.68
C LYS A 215 1.05 -3.68 2.81
N CYS A 216 1.80 -3.20 1.80
CA CYS A 216 3.27 -3.19 1.78
C CYS A 216 3.94 -4.58 1.92
N GLU A 217 3.29 -5.60 1.39
CA GLU A 217 3.68 -7.01 1.47
C GLU A 217 4.78 -7.43 0.47
N PHE A 218 5.05 -6.62 -0.56
CA PHE A 218 6.00 -6.95 -1.63
C PHE A 218 7.29 -6.13 -1.57
N GLN A 219 8.43 -6.80 -1.51
CA GLN A 219 9.74 -6.16 -1.65
C GLN A 219 10.15 -6.10 -3.13
N CYS A 220 10.37 -4.89 -3.66
CA CYS A 220 10.75 -4.67 -5.05
C CYS A 220 12.05 -3.85 -5.17
N ASP A 221 12.89 -4.22 -6.14
CA ASP A 221 14.11 -3.48 -6.49
C ASP A 221 13.85 -2.23 -7.35
N ILE A 222 12.61 -2.03 -7.79
CA ILE A 222 12.20 -0.94 -8.69
C ILE A 222 11.19 -0.02 -8.01
N PRO A 223 11.16 1.29 -8.31
CA PRO A 223 10.25 2.22 -7.66
C PRO A 223 8.78 2.02 -8.11
N PRO A 224 7.78 2.47 -7.31
CA PRO A 224 6.35 2.21 -7.59
C PRO A 224 5.87 2.66 -8.96
N TRP A 225 6.33 3.83 -9.42
CA TRP A 225 5.98 4.37 -10.73
C TRP A 225 6.55 3.53 -11.88
N GLU A 226 7.71 2.90 -11.70
CA GLU A 226 8.31 2.04 -12.71
C GLU A 226 7.62 0.68 -12.75
N SER A 227 7.29 0.11 -11.58
CA SER A 227 6.46 -1.08 -11.47
C SER A 227 5.14 -0.89 -12.22
N LYS A 228 4.40 0.18 -11.92
CA LYS A 228 3.15 0.51 -12.60
C LYS A 228 3.34 0.64 -14.11
N ARG A 229 4.40 1.32 -14.56
CA ARG A 229 4.67 1.53 -15.99
C ARG A 229 4.89 0.22 -16.74
N ARG A 230 5.62 -0.74 -16.17
CA ARG A 230 5.90 -2.04 -16.81
C ARG A 230 4.65 -2.89 -16.98
N CYS A 231 3.73 -2.81 -16.01
CA CYS A 231 2.46 -3.53 -16.07
C CYS A 231 1.35 -2.81 -16.86
N THR A 232 1.58 -1.60 -17.37
CA THR A 232 0.55 -0.83 -18.09
C THR A 232 0.52 -1.23 -19.56
N ALA A 233 -0.60 -1.82 -20.00
CA ALA A 233 -0.85 -2.19 -21.38
C ALA A 233 -0.97 -0.95 -22.30
N PRO A 234 -0.86 -1.12 -23.63
CA PRO A 234 -0.96 -0.01 -24.59
C PRO A 234 -2.28 0.79 -24.53
N ASP A 235 -3.33 0.18 -24.00
CA ASP A 235 -4.64 0.81 -23.77
C ASP A 235 -4.73 1.59 -22.45
N GLY A 236 -3.65 1.62 -21.66
CA GLY A 236 -3.54 2.31 -20.38
C GLY A 236 -4.02 1.51 -19.16
N ARG A 237 -4.49 0.27 -19.33
CA ARG A 237 -4.93 -0.58 -18.23
C ARG A 237 -3.74 -1.31 -17.59
N VAL A 238 -3.73 -1.41 -16.27
CA VAL A 238 -2.72 -2.20 -15.54
C VAL A 238 -3.11 -3.67 -15.62
N CYS A 239 -2.23 -4.50 -16.15
CA CYS A 239 -2.46 -5.93 -16.38
C CYS A 239 -3.82 -6.22 -17.05
N SER A 240 -4.25 -5.36 -17.98
CA SER A 240 -5.56 -5.44 -18.66
C SER A 240 -6.79 -5.55 -17.73
N ASN A 241 -6.67 -5.18 -16.45
CA ASN A 241 -7.64 -5.46 -15.38
C ASN A 241 -7.96 -6.96 -15.20
N ARG A 242 -7.03 -7.83 -15.62
CA ARG A 242 -7.13 -9.30 -15.59
C ARG A 242 -5.99 -9.94 -14.78
N GLY A 243 -5.25 -9.15 -14.04
CA GLY A 243 -4.17 -9.62 -13.17
C GLY A 243 -3.71 -8.56 -12.17
N THR A 244 -2.85 -8.98 -11.26
CA THR A 244 -2.23 -8.12 -10.26
C THR A 244 -0.81 -7.77 -10.69
N CYS A 245 -0.46 -6.49 -10.65
CA CYS A 245 0.90 -6.03 -10.93
C CYS A 245 1.77 -6.10 -9.68
N VAL A 246 2.83 -6.92 -9.70
CA VAL A 246 3.80 -7.06 -8.61
C VAL A 246 5.21 -6.83 -9.17
N CYS A 247 5.93 -5.85 -8.61
CA CYS A 247 7.31 -5.51 -9.02
C CYS A 247 7.55 -5.38 -10.55
N GLY A 248 6.55 -4.89 -11.28
CA GLY A 248 6.62 -4.68 -12.72
C GLY A 248 6.30 -5.91 -13.57
N GLU A 249 5.78 -6.98 -12.96
CA GLU A 249 5.32 -8.19 -13.61
C GLU A 249 3.83 -8.40 -13.30
N CYS A 250 3.07 -8.81 -14.31
CA CYS A 250 1.65 -9.10 -14.15
C CYS A 250 1.44 -10.57 -13.79
N SER A 251 0.87 -10.81 -12.61
CA SER A 251 0.31 -12.11 -12.22
C SER A 251 -1.13 -12.19 -12.73
N CYS A 252 -1.34 -12.87 -13.85
CA CYS A 252 -2.68 -13.02 -14.43
C CYS A 252 -3.57 -13.91 -13.57
N HIS A 253 -4.86 -13.57 -13.50
CA HIS A 253 -5.85 -14.39 -12.80
C HIS A 253 -6.33 -15.52 -13.70
N ASP A 254 -6.59 -16.70 -13.13
CA ASP A 254 -7.08 -17.88 -13.87
C ASP A 254 -8.58 -17.79 -14.25
N VAL A 255 -9.29 -16.80 -13.69
CA VAL A 255 -10.73 -16.62 -13.84
C VAL A 255 -11.05 -15.18 -14.20
N ASP A 256 -11.77 -15.01 -15.31
CA ASP A 256 -12.39 -13.74 -15.69
C ASP A 256 -13.52 -13.41 -14.71
N PRO A 257 -13.83 -12.13 -14.41
CA PRO A 257 -14.97 -11.74 -13.57
C PRO A 257 -16.36 -12.27 -14.02
N THR A 258 -16.46 -12.81 -15.24
CA THR A 258 -17.63 -13.53 -15.75
C THR A 258 -17.77 -14.98 -15.25
N GLY A 259 -16.73 -15.55 -14.62
CA GLY A 259 -16.72 -16.91 -14.08
C GLY A 259 -16.42 -18.03 -15.09
N ASP A 260 -16.10 -17.68 -16.33
CA ASP A 260 -15.57 -18.62 -17.31
C ASP A 260 -14.05 -18.79 -17.12
N TRP A 261 -13.63 -20.05 -17.10
CA TRP A 261 -12.22 -20.46 -16.99
C TRP A 261 -11.49 -20.20 -18.31
N GLY A 262 -10.27 -19.67 -18.24
CA GLY A 262 -9.38 -19.57 -19.40
C GLY A 262 -7.96 -19.23 -18.97
N ASP A 263 -6.97 -19.77 -19.69
CA ASP A 263 -5.56 -19.49 -19.47
C ASP A 263 -5.24 -18.04 -19.89
N ILE A 264 -5.47 -17.07 -19.00
CA ILE A 264 -5.13 -15.66 -19.24
C ILE A 264 -3.62 -15.51 -19.15
N HIS A 265 -3.03 -14.92 -20.20
CA HIS A 265 -1.59 -14.79 -20.31
C HIS A 265 -1.18 -13.52 -21.08
N GLY A 266 0.13 -13.33 -21.23
CA GLY A 266 0.74 -12.14 -21.83
C GLY A 266 1.41 -11.27 -20.78
N ASP A 267 2.34 -10.41 -21.22
CA ASP A 267 3.12 -9.55 -20.31
C ASP A 267 2.22 -8.60 -19.50
N THR A 268 1.04 -8.28 -20.03
CA THR A 268 0.03 -7.43 -19.39
C THR A 268 -1.34 -8.11 -19.31
N CYS A 269 -1.39 -9.45 -19.27
CA CYS A 269 -2.63 -10.24 -19.20
C CYS A 269 -3.67 -9.87 -20.29
N GLU A 270 -3.17 -9.51 -21.47
CA GLU A 270 -3.99 -9.03 -22.57
C GLU A 270 -4.61 -10.16 -23.40
N CYS A 271 -4.29 -11.42 -23.11
CA CYS A 271 -4.64 -12.56 -23.95
C CYS A 271 -5.34 -13.67 -23.18
N ASP A 272 -6.26 -14.37 -23.85
CA ASP A 272 -6.85 -15.64 -23.41
C ASP A 272 -7.07 -16.61 -24.59
N GLU A 273 -7.49 -17.85 -24.31
CA GLU A 273 -7.70 -18.89 -25.34
C GLU A 273 -8.66 -18.46 -26.48
N ARG A 274 -9.56 -17.51 -26.24
CA ARG A 274 -10.53 -17.04 -27.24
C ARG A 274 -9.83 -16.19 -28.31
N ASP A 275 -8.73 -15.53 -27.98
CA ASP A 275 -7.91 -14.77 -28.94
C ASP A 275 -7.27 -15.70 -29.99
N CYS A 276 -7.03 -16.96 -29.64
CA CYS A 276 -6.48 -17.98 -30.54
C CYS A 276 -7.50 -18.52 -31.56
N ARG A 277 -8.78 -18.16 -31.45
CA ARG A 277 -9.82 -18.60 -32.39
C ARG A 277 -9.58 -18.14 -33.83
N ALA A 278 -8.84 -17.05 -34.03
CA ALA A 278 -8.43 -16.60 -35.36
C ALA A 278 -7.43 -17.56 -36.03
N VAL A 279 -6.60 -18.23 -35.23
CA VAL A 279 -5.53 -19.13 -35.70
C VAL A 279 -5.86 -20.61 -35.61
N TYR A 280 -7.04 -20.95 -35.08
CA TYR A 280 -7.58 -22.32 -35.18
C TYR A 280 -7.69 -22.75 -36.65
N ASP A 281 -7.10 -23.91 -36.97
CA ASP A 281 -7.18 -24.56 -38.27
C ASP A 281 -8.14 -25.75 -38.19
N ARG A 282 -9.32 -25.57 -38.78
CA ARG A 282 -10.38 -26.59 -38.85
C ARG A 282 -9.90 -27.90 -39.51
N TYR A 283 -8.86 -27.87 -40.34
CA TYR A 283 -8.41 -29.06 -41.05
C TYR A 283 -7.42 -29.92 -40.28
N SER A 284 -6.63 -29.32 -39.40
CA SER A 284 -5.78 -30.05 -38.45
C SER A 284 -6.50 -30.31 -37.12
N ASP A 285 -7.65 -29.66 -36.90
CA ASP A 285 -8.34 -29.58 -35.61
C ASP A 285 -7.40 -29.11 -34.50
N ASP A 286 -6.57 -28.12 -34.82
CA ASP A 286 -5.51 -27.64 -33.93
C ASP A 286 -5.27 -26.14 -34.12
N PHE A 287 -4.75 -25.49 -33.10
CA PHE A 287 -4.26 -24.11 -33.20
C PHE A 287 -2.92 -24.11 -33.91
N CYS A 288 -2.69 -23.12 -34.77
CA CYS A 288 -1.41 -23.00 -35.49
C CYS A 288 -1.03 -24.26 -36.27
N SER A 289 -2.05 -24.96 -36.81
CA SER A 289 -1.91 -26.22 -37.54
C SER A 289 -1.08 -27.30 -36.78
N GLY A 290 -0.97 -27.23 -35.44
CA GLY A 290 -0.10 -28.10 -34.61
C GLY A 290 1.41 -27.83 -34.73
N HIS A 291 1.78 -26.82 -35.53
CA HIS A 291 3.14 -26.47 -35.89
C HIS A 291 3.60 -25.15 -35.26
N GLY A 292 2.88 -24.64 -34.27
CA GLY A 292 3.26 -23.46 -33.51
C GLY A 292 2.55 -23.36 -32.17
N GLN A 293 2.98 -22.41 -31.36
CA GLN A 293 2.26 -22.00 -30.15
C GLN A 293 1.44 -20.75 -30.48
N CYS A 294 0.19 -20.70 -30.04
CA CYS A 294 -0.57 -19.46 -30.14
C CYS A 294 -0.17 -18.51 -29.02
N ASN A 295 0.14 -17.27 -29.38
CA ASN A 295 0.38 -16.15 -28.49
C ASN A 295 -0.50 -14.98 -28.96
N CYS A 296 -1.57 -14.69 -28.23
CA CYS A 296 -2.40 -13.50 -28.45
C CYS A 296 -2.98 -13.41 -29.88
N GLY A 297 -3.53 -14.52 -30.37
CA GLY A 297 -4.11 -14.60 -31.73
C GLY A 297 -3.08 -14.62 -32.87
N ARG A 298 -1.79 -14.77 -32.57
CA ARG A 298 -0.71 -15.01 -33.55
C ARG A 298 -0.04 -16.35 -33.26
N CYS A 299 0.42 -17.03 -34.31
CA CYS A 299 1.21 -18.24 -34.15
C CYS A 299 2.71 -17.98 -34.18
N ASP A 300 3.41 -18.48 -33.17
CA ASP A 300 4.86 -18.64 -33.19
C ASP A 300 5.21 -20.02 -33.75
N CYS A 301 5.59 -20.02 -35.03
CA CYS A 301 5.83 -21.26 -35.76
C CYS A 301 7.12 -21.95 -35.31
N LYS A 302 7.04 -23.26 -35.12
CA LYS A 302 8.20 -24.14 -34.92
C LYS A 302 9.14 -24.02 -36.12
N ALA A 303 10.44 -24.26 -35.87
CA ALA A 303 11.46 -24.21 -36.92
C ALA A 303 11.06 -25.09 -38.12
N GLY A 304 11.17 -24.54 -39.33
CA GLY A 304 10.77 -25.23 -40.56
C GLY A 304 9.33 -24.99 -40.99
N TRP A 305 8.51 -24.23 -40.24
CA TRP A 305 7.16 -23.85 -40.63
C TRP A 305 6.99 -22.32 -40.76
N TYR A 306 5.99 -21.89 -41.52
CA TYR A 306 5.61 -20.49 -41.71
C TYR A 306 4.15 -20.37 -42.17
N GLY A 307 3.66 -19.13 -42.26
CA GLY A 307 2.25 -18.83 -42.54
C GLY A 307 1.56 -18.24 -41.31
N LYS A 308 0.32 -17.75 -41.46
CA LYS A 308 -0.39 -17.09 -40.35
C LYS A 308 -0.81 -18.09 -39.27
N LYS A 309 -1.02 -19.35 -39.66
CA LYS A 309 -1.38 -20.49 -38.83
C LYS A 309 -0.27 -21.55 -38.84
N CYS A 310 0.96 -21.22 -39.22
CA CYS A 310 2.04 -22.20 -39.40
C CYS A 310 1.69 -23.35 -40.34
N GLU A 311 0.88 -23.03 -41.36
CA GLU A 311 0.27 -24.00 -42.22
C GLU A 311 1.25 -24.55 -43.27
N HIS A 312 2.36 -23.84 -43.57
CA HIS A 312 3.28 -24.16 -44.67
C HIS A 312 4.67 -24.61 -44.21
N PRO A 313 5.23 -25.68 -44.80
CA PRO A 313 6.61 -26.07 -44.56
C PRO A 313 7.59 -25.20 -45.35
N ARG A 314 8.67 -24.75 -44.72
CA ARG A 314 9.74 -23.93 -45.35
C ARG A 314 10.56 -24.71 -46.39
N SER A 315 10.72 -26.01 -46.19
CA SER A 315 11.35 -26.91 -47.16
C SER A 315 10.29 -27.82 -47.76
N CYS A 316 10.09 -27.74 -49.08
CA CYS A 316 9.17 -28.62 -49.76
C CYS A 316 9.85 -29.92 -50.17
N LEU A 317 9.33 -31.05 -49.68
CA LEU A 317 9.80 -32.39 -50.05
C LEU A 317 9.12 -32.93 -51.32
N LEU A 318 8.17 -32.17 -51.89
CA LEU A 318 7.45 -32.55 -53.10
C LEU A 318 8.11 -31.91 -54.32
N SER A 319 8.07 -32.62 -55.44
CA SER A 319 8.31 -32.00 -56.74
C SER A 319 7.23 -30.94 -57.06
N ALA A 320 7.53 -30.03 -57.99
CA ALA A 320 6.58 -28.99 -58.39
C ALA A 320 5.27 -29.61 -58.92
N GLU A 321 5.37 -30.69 -59.71
CA GLU A 321 4.22 -31.40 -60.25
C GLU A 321 3.37 -32.08 -59.16
N GLU A 322 4.01 -32.72 -58.17
CA GLU A 322 3.30 -33.37 -57.06
C GLU A 322 2.62 -32.36 -56.15
N SER A 323 3.28 -31.22 -55.89
CA SER A 323 2.69 -30.10 -55.16
C SER A 323 1.43 -29.61 -55.84
N ILE A 324 1.49 -29.36 -57.16
CA ILE A 324 0.34 -28.89 -57.95
C ILE A 324 -0.79 -29.92 -57.93
N ARG A 325 -0.48 -31.22 -58.13
CA ARG A 325 -1.49 -32.29 -58.08
C ARG A 325 -2.23 -32.35 -56.74
N LYS A 326 -1.52 -32.20 -55.62
CA LYS A 326 -2.15 -32.17 -54.30
C LYS A 326 -3.08 -30.97 -54.11
N CYS A 327 -2.68 -29.79 -54.58
CA CYS A 327 -3.48 -28.58 -54.51
C CYS A 327 -4.68 -28.58 -55.48
N GLN A 328 -4.58 -29.33 -56.57
CA GLN A 328 -5.66 -29.48 -57.54
C GLN A 328 -6.76 -30.41 -57.01
N GLY A 329 -6.38 -31.50 -56.35
CA GLY A 329 -7.35 -32.47 -55.84
C GLY A 329 -8.23 -33.02 -56.97
N GLY A 330 -9.54 -32.77 -56.90
CA GLY A 330 -10.51 -33.10 -57.95
C GLY A 330 -10.93 -31.93 -58.84
N ALA A 331 -10.38 -30.73 -58.64
CA ALA A 331 -10.73 -29.53 -59.39
C ALA A 331 -9.95 -29.43 -60.71
N GLU A 332 -10.44 -28.62 -61.65
CA GLU A 332 -9.75 -28.36 -62.91
C GLU A 332 -8.49 -27.49 -62.72
N LEU A 333 -8.53 -26.58 -61.74
CA LEU A 333 -7.44 -25.66 -61.43
C LEU A 333 -6.90 -25.89 -59.99
N PRO A 334 -5.59 -25.70 -59.76
CA PRO A 334 -5.02 -25.73 -58.41
C PRO A 334 -5.71 -24.74 -57.48
N CYS A 335 -6.04 -25.19 -56.26
CA CYS A 335 -6.77 -24.41 -55.27
C CYS A 335 -8.07 -23.81 -55.81
N SER A 336 -8.75 -24.52 -56.72
CA SER A 336 -9.99 -24.11 -57.38
C SER A 336 -9.91 -22.72 -58.04
N GLY A 337 -8.70 -22.26 -58.38
CA GLY A 337 -8.43 -20.91 -58.90
C GLY A 337 -8.62 -19.77 -57.88
N ARG A 338 -8.89 -20.08 -56.61
CA ARG A 338 -9.20 -19.11 -55.53
C ARG A 338 -8.13 -19.04 -54.46
N GLY A 339 -6.97 -19.64 -54.70
CA GLY A 339 -5.89 -19.66 -53.73
C GLY A 339 -4.53 -19.86 -54.37
N LYS A 340 -3.49 -19.69 -53.55
CA LYS A 340 -2.11 -20.00 -53.91
C LYS A 340 -1.75 -21.40 -53.42
N CYS A 341 -1.17 -22.22 -54.29
CA CYS A 341 -0.64 -23.52 -53.93
C CYS A 341 0.82 -23.40 -53.49
N GLU A 342 1.15 -23.87 -52.29
CA GLU A 342 2.51 -23.93 -51.76
C GLU A 342 2.73 -25.31 -51.12
N CYS A 343 3.68 -26.09 -51.66
CA CYS A 343 4.01 -27.44 -51.22
C CYS A 343 2.82 -28.39 -50.98
N GLY A 344 1.87 -28.41 -51.92
CA GLY A 344 0.69 -29.26 -51.82
C GLY A 344 -0.39 -28.76 -50.86
N LYS A 345 -0.28 -27.53 -50.34
CA LYS A 345 -1.29 -26.89 -49.49
C LYS A 345 -1.78 -25.58 -50.09
N CYS A 346 -3.08 -25.35 -50.04
CA CYS A 346 -3.71 -24.16 -50.59
C CYS A 346 -3.90 -23.06 -49.53
N THR A 347 -3.54 -21.82 -49.88
CA THR A 347 -3.93 -20.62 -49.13
C THR A 347 -5.03 -19.90 -49.90
N CYS A 348 -6.25 -19.90 -49.37
CA CYS A 348 -7.40 -19.29 -50.04
C CYS A 348 -7.35 -17.76 -49.94
N TYR A 349 -7.83 -17.10 -51.00
CA TYR A 349 -7.84 -15.65 -51.12
C TYR A 349 -9.25 -15.05 -51.04
N PRO A 350 -9.37 -13.81 -50.53
CA PRO A 350 -8.32 -12.98 -49.96
C PRO A 350 -7.88 -13.49 -48.56
N PRO A 351 -6.62 -13.25 -48.15
CA PRO A 351 -6.08 -13.82 -46.92
C PRO A 351 -6.84 -13.28 -45.70
N GLY A 352 -7.42 -14.18 -44.90
CA GLY A 352 -8.21 -13.80 -43.72
C GLY A 352 -9.72 -13.73 -43.94
N ASP A 353 -10.20 -13.87 -45.18
CA ASP A 353 -11.63 -14.06 -45.43
C ASP A 353 -12.03 -15.51 -45.14
N ARG A 354 -12.90 -15.71 -44.15
CA ARG A 354 -13.37 -17.04 -43.72
C ARG A 354 -14.41 -17.64 -44.68
N ARG A 355 -14.93 -16.87 -45.64
CA ARG A 355 -15.99 -17.29 -46.57
C ARG A 355 -15.49 -18.20 -47.69
N VAL A 356 -14.21 -18.12 -48.06
CA VAL A 356 -13.60 -19.07 -49.01
C VAL A 356 -12.77 -20.06 -48.21
N TYR A 357 -13.18 -21.32 -48.22
CA TYR A 357 -12.58 -22.39 -47.44
C TYR A 357 -12.57 -23.68 -48.24
N GLY A 358 -11.96 -24.73 -47.69
CA GLY A 358 -11.74 -26.00 -48.37
C GLY A 358 -10.26 -26.36 -48.42
N LYS A 359 -9.93 -27.65 -48.52
CA LYS A 359 -8.52 -28.09 -48.65
C LYS A 359 -7.89 -27.60 -49.96
N THR A 360 -8.74 -27.38 -50.96
CA THR A 360 -8.42 -26.86 -52.29
C THR A 360 -9.20 -25.57 -52.59
N CYS A 361 -9.65 -24.83 -51.57
CA CYS A 361 -10.46 -23.61 -51.70
C CYS A 361 -11.74 -23.78 -52.54
N GLU A 362 -12.35 -24.96 -52.46
CA GLU A 362 -13.52 -25.38 -53.22
C GLU A 362 -14.84 -24.75 -52.75
N CYS A 363 -14.92 -24.32 -51.48
CA CYS A 363 -16.11 -23.72 -50.89
C CYS A 363 -16.01 -22.18 -50.90
N ASP A 364 -17.13 -21.50 -51.21
CA ASP A 364 -17.23 -20.03 -51.20
C ASP A 364 -18.65 -19.61 -50.83
N ASP A 365 -18.80 -19.20 -49.58
CA ASP A 365 -20.06 -18.81 -48.96
C ASP A 365 -20.62 -17.49 -49.49
N ARG A 366 -19.81 -16.69 -50.20
CA ARG A 366 -20.28 -15.44 -50.82
C ARG A 366 -21.36 -15.68 -51.89
N ARG A 367 -21.44 -16.91 -52.40
CA ARG A 367 -22.45 -17.32 -53.38
C ARG A 367 -23.80 -17.68 -52.76
N CYS A 368 -23.87 -17.71 -51.43
CA CYS A 368 -25.05 -18.04 -50.66
C CYS A 368 -25.56 -16.85 -49.83
N GLU A 369 -25.11 -15.62 -50.11
CA GLU A 369 -25.60 -14.39 -49.48
C GLU A 369 -26.98 -14.03 -50.07
N ASP A 370 -27.99 -13.81 -49.23
CA ASP A 370 -29.28 -13.24 -49.65
C ASP A 370 -29.17 -11.72 -49.93
N LEU A 371 -30.28 -11.07 -50.30
CA LEU A 371 -30.30 -9.63 -50.60
C LEU A 371 -29.87 -8.74 -49.42
N ASP A 372 -29.86 -9.29 -48.20
CA ASP A 372 -29.46 -8.62 -46.96
C ASP A 372 -28.03 -9.00 -46.51
N GLY A 373 -27.31 -9.81 -47.30
CA GLY A 373 -25.92 -10.20 -47.04
C GLY A 373 -25.76 -11.36 -46.05
N VAL A 374 -26.84 -12.09 -45.75
CA VAL A 374 -26.82 -13.24 -44.83
C VAL A 374 -26.48 -14.51 -45.60
N VAL A 375 -25.43 -15.21 -45.16
CA VAL A 375 -25.00 -16.50 -45.73
C VAL A 375 -25.95 -17.61 -45.26
N CYS A 376 -26.53 -18.38 -46.19
CA CYS A 376 -27.35 -19.56 -45.87
C CYS A 376 -26.52 -20.67 -45.16
N GLY A 377 -26.72 -20.86 -43.86
CA GLY A 377 -26.16 -21.97 -43.08
C GLY A 377 -27.14 -23.13 -42.92
N GLY A 378 -26.83 -24.29 -43.52
CA GLY A 378 -27.49 -25.57 -43.23
C GLY A 378 -26.86 -26.22 -41.99
N TRP A 379 -27.73 -26.77 -41.14
CA TRP A 379 -27.46 -27.39 -39.83
C TRP A 379 -26.50 -28.58 -39.86
#